data_AF-A0A3D2SKZ0-F1
#
_entry.id   AF-A0A3D2SKZ0-F1
#
_cell.length_a   1.000
_cell.length_b   1.000
_cell.length_c   1.000
_cell.angle_alpha   90.00
_cell.angle_beta   90.00
_cell.angle_gamma   90.00
#
_symmetry.space_group_name_H-M   'P 1'
#
loop_
_entity.id
_entity.type
_entity.pdbx_description
1 polymer ?
#
loop_
_entity_poly.entity_id
_entity_poly.type
_entity_poly.pdbx_seq_one_letter_code
_entity_poly.pdbx_strand_id
1 'polypeptide(L)'
;MYVDPTEGLVLRTNPVAGSGATDIGYVDFKRDVNGKSGLNLEFMLQPNVASNGTMISANSAKGVIRAGANGRMINGVLQLRGTQDTASTILGVTNGNSIAGDTGLAFRLNGEFTSDRDNLSGVEATSLELGGAGNQTYGLRFANITPLLTRKNIIGTETTSGVALNSDHAGLSMDGIYFNLVNANQITLPTNTALTSTYLGNSVDANKLVNTNDYIQTLSTNNTPYTVLAIRGMNFSALSRRGQFIYTDANGVVSPVSTTTKWGLGLPIYNLNANFAFSPRLSNGSASGDYLVAYNNGVIQKTAVSGSERIGFSGSISTQGVNDGSDGTPAGSKSTSILLIDGGQNANDNNNPTDYYVGLRNIDMLLNGTGSMGFENGRINVSMPKLLMAMSAQLAAGYLPGAKYKTCPTSGGCYAASDSFTKNYDVLAAIKLRLAGQANFSIIPLSLTASDYNSDGIPKEDKNALNFIGLLVLDKTQNNSIQLVDPIDGSTMGLDNIVGTVAFDNKIVVNSNNVGFNLGFNFNP
;
A
#
# COMPACT_ATOMS: atom_id res chain seq x y z
N MET A 1 -19.11 2.32 24.09
CA MET A 1 -19.81 1.39 23.18
C MET A 1 -21.28 1.72 23.18
N TYR A 2 -21.94 1.73 22.04
CA TYR A 2 -23.39 1.85 21.95
C TYR A 2 -23.91 1.21 20.65
N VAL A 3 -25.23 1.10 20.55
CA VAL A 3 -25.93 0.64 19.34
C VAL A 3 -26.79 1.79 18.84
N ASP A 4 -26.73 2.05 17.54
CA ASP A 4 -27.52 3.10 16.87
C ASP A 4 -28.20 2.51 15.61
N PRO A 5 -29.42 2.93 15.26
CA PRO A 5 -30.15 2.38 14.11
C PRO A 5 -29.46 2.60 12.75
N THR A 6 -28.62 3.63 12.62
CA THR A 6 -27.92 4.00 11.38
C THR A 6 -26.46 3.54 11.41
N GLU A 7 -25.81 3.70 12.56
CA GLU A 7 -24.41 3.38 12.75
C GLU A 7 -24.17 1.92 13.18
N GLY A 8 -25.19 1.18 13.58
CA GLY A 8 -25.04 -0.20 14.07
C GLY A 8 -24.33 -0.26 15.42
N LEU A 9 -23.48 -1.29 15.60
CA LEU A 9 -22.66 -1.44 16.80
C LEU A 9 -21.40 -0.59 16.68
N VAL A 10 -21.18 0.34 17.63
CA VAL A 10 -20.06 1.27 17.61
C VAL A 10 -19.23 1.21 18.89
N LEU A 11 -17.92 1.05 18.72
CA LEU A 11 -16.90 1.38 19.71
C LEU A 11 -16.21 2.66 19.27
N ARG A 12 -16.11 3.66 20.14
CA ARG A 12 -15.35 4.86 19.86
C ARG A 12 -14.66 5.37 21.11
N THR A 13 -13.53 6.04 20.90
CA THR A 13 -12.76 6.65 21.98
C THR A 13 -13.28 8.05 22.32
N ASN A 14 -13.94 8.73 21.38
CA ASN A 14 -14.43 10.08 21.59
C ASN A 14 -15.88 10.10 22.09
N PRO A 15 -16.25 11.13 22.86
CA PRO A 15 -17.64 11.38 23.20
C PRO A 15 -18.55 11.45 21.98
N VAL A 16 -19.76 10.90 22.12
CA VAL A 16 -20.82 11.10 21.13
C VAL A 16 -21.49 12.44 21.43
N ALA A 17 -21.74 13.27 20.42
CA ALA A 17 -22.51 14.49 20.57
C ALA A 17 -23.85 14.18 21.27
N GLY A 18 -24.17 14.92 22.34
CA GLY A 18 -25.40 14.71 23.12
C GLY A 18 -25.36 13.58 24.16
N SER A 19 -24.26 12.82 24.28
CA SER A 19 -24.14 11.75 25.29
C SER A 19 -23.84 12.24 26.71
N GLY A 20 -23.50 13.52 26.88
CA GLY A 20 -23.05 14.08 28.15
C GLY A 20 -21.65 13.62 28.60
N ALA A 21 -21.01 12.69 27.89
CA ALA A 21 -19.65 12.27 28.16
C ALA A 21 -18.65 13.37 27.79
N THR A 22 -17.69 13.66 28.67
CA THR A 22 -16.62 14.63 28.43
C THR A 22 -15.25 13.97 28.29
N ASP A 23 -15.12 12.70 28.70
CA ASP A 23 -13.86 11.99 28.70
C ASP A 23 -13.47 11.57 27.28
N ILE A 24 -12.25 11.93 26.89
CA ILE A 24 -11.63 11.48 25.64
C ILE A 24 -10.83 10.22 25.97
N GLY A 25 -11.31 9.09 25.47
CA GLY A 25 -10.61 7.81 25.56
C GLY A 25 -9.48 7.69 24.53
N TYR A 26 -8.76 6.58 24.61
CA TYR A 26 -7.69 6.22 23.68
C TYR A 26 -7.53 4.70 23.64
N VAL A 27 -6.77 4.21 22.66
CA VAL A 27 -6.36 2.81 22.55
C VAL A 27 -4.83 2.75 22.56
N ASP A 28 -4.25 1.98 23.48
CA ASP A 28 -2.80 1.80 23.57
C ASP A 28 -2.41 0.41 23.05
N PHE A 29 -1.62 0.38 21.96
CA PHE A 29 -0.93 -0.83 21.52
C PHE A 29 0.44 -0.92 22.21
N LYS A 30 0.44 -1.44 23.43
CA LYS A 30 1.67 -1.58 24.23
C LYS A 30 2.49 -2.76 23.74
N ARG A 31 3.81 -2.56 23.66
CA ARG A 31 4.72 -3.67 23.36
C ARG A 31 4.65 -4.73 24.46
N ASP A 32 4.88 -5.98 24.08
CA ASP A 32 5.03 -7.05 25.06
C ASP A 32 6.40 -6.99 25.75
N VAL A 33 6.64 -7.94 26.68
CA VAL A 33 7.91 -8.04 27.42
C VAL A 33 9.12 -8.33 26.52
N ASN A 34 8.90 -8.82 25.30
CA ASN A 34 9.92 -9.11 24.30
C ASN A 34 10.07 -7.97 23.29
N GLY A 35 9.39 -6.84 23.48
CA GLY A 35 9.46 -5.67 22.59
C GLY A 35 8.65 -5.82 21.30
N LYS A 36 7.89 -6.89 21.10
CA LYS A 36 6.99 -7.04 19.95
C LYS A 36 5.88 -5.99 20.01
N SER A 37 5.49 -5.48 18.85
CA SER A 37 4.41 -4.49 18.72
C SER A 37 3.10 -4.98 19.34
N GLY A 38 2.33 -4.06 19.96
CA GLY A 38 1.08 -4.41 20.63
C GLY A 38 0.00 -4.94 19.68
N LEU A 39 -0.02 -4.46 18.44
CA LEU A 39 -0.65 -5.15 17.31
C LEU A 39 0.47 -5.73 16.45
N ASN A 40 0.46 -7.04 16.25
CA ASN A 40 1.51 -7.75 15.52
C ASN A 40 0.89 -8.84 14.63
N LEU A 41 1.04 -8.69 13.32
CA LEU A 41 0.58 -9.62 12.30
C LEU A 41 1.79 -10.26 11.65
N GLU A 42 1.93 -11.57 11.79
CA GLU A 42 3.04 -12.36 11.23
C GLU A 42 2.48 -13.41 10.29
N PHE A 43 2.92 -13.37 9.03
CA PHE A 43 2.58 -14.37 8.02
C PHE A 43 3.79 -15.26 7.76
N MET A 44 3.60 -16.56 7.94
CA MET A 44 4.64 -17.56 7.78
C MET A 44 4.10 -18.74 6.96
N LEU A 45 4.98 -19.42 6.24
CA LEU A 45 4.64 -20.59 5.43
C LEU A 45 5.41 -21.81 5.92
N GLN A 46 4.70 -22.90 6.19
CA GLN A 46 5.30 -24.19 6.51
C GLN A 46 5.48 -25.00 5.22
N PRO A 47 6.73 -25.30 4.80
CA PRO A 47 6.95 -26.23 3.70
C PRO A 47 6.67 -27.69 4.13
N ASN A 48 6.33 -28.54 3.15
CA ASN A 48 6.21 -29.99 3.29
C ASN A 48 5.21 -30.47 4.36
N VAL A 49 4.06 -29.79 4.50
CA VAL A 49 2.97 -30.27 5.36
C VAL A 49 2.34 -31.52 4.74
N ALA A 50 2.28 -32.62 5.50
CA ALA A 50 1.59 -33.83 5.07
C ALA A 50 0.07 -33.57 4.87
N SER A 51 -0.55 -34.29 3.94
CA SER A 51 -1.96 -34.10 3.56
C SER A 51 -2.98 -34.31 4.69
N ASN A 52 -2.56 -34.86 5.83
CA ASN A 52 -3.34 -35.03 7.05
C ASN A 52 -3.14 -33.90 8.09
N GLY A 53 -2.45 -32.81 7.74
CA GLY A 53 -2.31 -31.60 8.55
C GLY A 53 -1.47 -31.74 9.83
N THR A 54 -0.85 -32.89 10.08
CA THR A 54 -0.27 -33.24 11.40
C THR A 54 1.14 -32.69 11.63
N MET A 55 1.66 -31.83 10.75
CA MET A 55 3.05 -31.33 10.76
C MET A 55 3.11 -29.80 10.58
N ILE A 56 2.32 -29.05 11.34
CA ILE A 56 2.48 -27.59 11.43
C ILE A 56 3.28 -27.27 12.70
N SER A 57 4.48 -26.72 12.55
CA SER A 57 5.33 -26.27 13.65
C SER A 57 5.91 -24.90 13.35
N ALA A 58 5.82 -23.99 14.33
CA ALA A 58 6.40 -22.65 14.21
C ALA A 58 7.92 -22.68 13.97
N ASN A 59 8.61 -23.71 14.44
CA ASN A 59 10.07 -23.84 14.31
C ASN A 59 10.53 -24.14 12.88
N SER A 60 9.68 -24.78 12.09
CA SER A 60 9.97 -25.11 10.68
C SER A 60 9.30 -24.15 9.69
N ALA A 61 8.44 -23.25 10.18
CA ALA A 61 7.78 -22.25 9.37
C ALA A 61 8.78 -21.18 8.93
N LYS A 62 8.60 -20.68 7.71
CA LYS A 62 9.45 -19.67 7.09
C LYS A 62 8.70 -18.36 6.99
N GLY A 63 9.34 -17.28 7.45
CA GLY A 63 8.73 -15.95 7.50
C GLY A 63 8.47 -15.39 6.11
N VAL A 64 7.28 -14.84 5.89
CA VAL A 64 6.95 -14.08 4.68
C VAL A 64 7.06 -12.59 4.98
N ILE A 65 6.22 -12.10 5.90
CA ILE A 65 6.19 -10.69 6.27
C ILE A 65 5.55 -10.51 7.64
N ARG A 66 6.08 -9.53 8.38
CA ARG A 66 5.56 -9.02 9.65
C ARG A 66 5.13 -7.58 9.46
N ALA A 67 3.95 -7.25 9.96
CA ALA A 67 3.47 -5.89 10.12
C ALA A 67 3.11 -5.65 11.59
N GLY A 68 3.54 -4.53 12.16
CA GLY A 68 3.27 -4.21 13.55
C GLY A 68 2.84 -2.76 13.74
N ALA A 69 2.02 -2.52 14.77
CA ALA A 69 1.69 -1.19 15.24
C ALA A 69 1.81 -1.14 16.77
N ASN A 70 2.35 -0.04 17.26
CA ASN A 70 2.53 0.22 18.68
C ASN A 70 2.18 1.68 18.98
N GLY A 71 1.89 1.97 20.24
CA GLY A 71 1.68 3.31 20.76
C GLY A 71 0.20 3.66 20.87
N ARG A 72 -0.07 4.92 21.18
CA ARG A 72 -1.42 5.42 21.43
C ARG A 72 -2.14 5.85 20.15
N MET A 73 -3.37 5.42 19.99
CA MET A 73 -4.32 5.95 19.01
C MET A 73 -5.45 6.70 19.71
N ILE A 74 -5.84 7.84 19.12
CA ILE A 74 -6.96 8.67 19.56
C ILE A 74 -8.00 8.77 18.44
N ASN A 75 -9.16 9.36 18.74
CA ASN A 75 -10.23 9.54 17.76
C ASN A 75 -10.62 8.25 17.04
N GLY A 76 -10.46 7.11 17.72
CA GLY A 76 -10.68 5.77 17.21
C GLY A 76 -12.15 5.46 17.09
N VAL A 77 -12.55 4.86 15.97
CA VAL A 77 -13.91 4.35 15.73
C VAL A 77 -13.83 2.97 15.12
N LEU A 78 -14.48 2.01 15.76
CA LEU A 78 -14.81 0.70 15.22
C LEU A 78 -16.32 0.60 15.07
N GLN A 79 -16.80 0.29 13.88
CA GLN A 79 -18.23 0.18 13.61
C GLN A 79 -18.53 -1.11 12.84
N LEU A 80 -19.62 -1.78 13.20
CA LEU A 80 -20.18 -2.93 12.49
C LEU A 80 -21.68 -2.71 12.28
N ARG A 81 -22.15 -2.81 11.04
CA ARG A 81 -23.55 -2.64 10.65
C ARG A 81 -23.92 -3.50 9.44
N GLY A 82 -25.21 -3.60 9.12
CA GLY A 82 -25.66 -4.12 7.82
C GLY A 82 -25.34 -3.16 6.67
N THR A 83 -25.33 -3.65 5.43
CA THR A 83 -25.21 -2.78 4.24
C THR A 83 -26.58 -2.27 3.80
N GLN A 84 -26.57 -1.12 3.14
CA GLN A 84 -27.67 -0.64 2.32
C GLN A 84 -27.07 0.07 1.11
N ASP A 85 -27.05 -0.59 -0.04
CA ASP A 85 -26.39 -0.09 -1.27
C ASP A 85 -27.40 0.42 -2.31
N THR A 86 -28.20 1.40 -1.94
CA THR A 86 -29.21 1.98 -2.84
C THR A 86 -28.60 2.74 -4.02
N ALA A 87 -27.40 3.30 -3.83
CA ALA A 87 -26.66 4.03 -4.86
C ALA A 87 -25.83 3.12 -5.79
N SER A 88 -25.76 1.81 -5.50
CA SER A 88 -24.98 0.83 -6.26
C SER A 88 -23.49 1.16 -6.38
N THR A 89 -22.91 1.81 -5.37
CA THR A 89 -21.52 2.28 -5.36
C THR A 89 -20.57 1.26 -4.76
N ILE A 90 -21.09 0.21 -4.11
CA ILE A 90 -20.27 -0.79 -3.42
C ILE A 90 -19.81 -1.89 -4.36
N LEU A 91 -20.66 -2.52 -5.19
CA LEU A 91 -20.19 -3.58 -6.12
C LEU A 91 -20.64 -3.39 -7.57
N GLY A 92 -21.27 -2.26 -7.87
CA GLY A 92 -21.91 -2.01 -9.15
C GLY A 92 -23.29 -2.65 -9.24
N VAL A 93 -23.79 -2.79 -10.47
CA VAL A 93 -25.15 -3.23 -10.77
C VAL A 93 -25.20 -4.48 -11.63
N THR A 94 -26.26 -5.27 -11.44
CA THR A 94 -26.69 -6.35 -12.34
C THR A 94 -28.18 -6.19 -12.65
N ASN A 95 -28.55 -6.14 -13.93
CA ASN A 95 -29.93 -5.89 -14.40
C ASN A 95 -30.62 -4.71 -13.70
N GLY A 96 -29.87 -3.62 -13.43
CA GLY A 96 -30.37 -2.41 -12.76
C GLY A 96 -30.44 -2.48 -11.23
N ASN A 97 -30.11 -3.62 -10.61
CA ASN A 97 -30.10 -3.79 -9.15
C ASN A 97 -28.68 -3.76 -8.60
N SER A 98 -28.46 -3.21 -7.40
CA SER A 98 -27.16 -3.29 -6.72
C SER A 98 -26.77 -4.74 -6.47
N ILE A 99 -25.51 -5.08 -6.73
CA ILE A 99 -24.94 -6.39 -6.40
C ILE A 99 -24.69 -6.53 -4.89
N ALA A 100 -24.36 -5.44 -4.19
CA ALA A 100 -24.17 -5.48 -2.74
C ALA A 100 -25.51 -5.54 -2.00
N GLY A 101 -26.50 -4.75 -2.43
CA GLY A 101 -27.82 -4.69 -1.83
C GLY A 101 -27.79 -4.49 -0.31
N ASP A 102 -28.77 -5.08 0.37
CA ASP A 102 -29.04 -4.86 1.79
C ASP A 102 -28.67 -6.07 2.68
N THR A 103 -28.00 -7.09 2.11
CA THR A 103 -27.71 -8.36 2.80
C THR A 103 -26.27 -8.50 3.28
N GLY A 104 -25.41 -7.53 2.96
CA GLY A 104 -24.01 -7.53 3.35
C GLY A 104 -23.78 -7.02 4.77
N LEU A 105 -22.51 -7.06 5.18
CA LEU A 105 -22.01 -6.42 6.39
C LEU A 105 -21.06 -5.29 6.04
N ALA A 106 -21.12 -4.17 6.75
CA ALA A 106 -20.16 -3.10 6.67
C ALA A 106 -19.42 -2.96 8.00
N PHE A 107 -18.09 -2.90 7.89
CA PHE A 107 -17.16 -2.63 8.95
C PHE A 107 -16.49 -1.28 8.69
N ARG A 108 -16.26 -0.47 9.72
CA ARG A 108 -15.49 0.78 9.56
C ARG A 108 -14.46 0.89 10.67
N LEU A 109 -13.25 1.26 10.29
CA LEU A 109 -12.13 1.50 11.17
C LEU A 109 -11.52 2.87 10.87
N ASN A 110 -11.61 3.78 11.83
CA ASN A 110 -10.94 5.07 11.81
C ASN A 110 -10.07 5.23 13.05
N GLY A 111 -9.01 6.01 12.95
CA GLY A 111 -8.23 6.42 14.11
C GLY A 111 -7.04 7.29 13.74
N GLU A 112 -6.59 8.06 14.71
CA GLU A 112 -5.50 9.01 14.59
C GLU A 112 -4.30 8.56 15.42
N PHE A 113 -3.12 8.73 14.84
CA PHE A 113 -1.83 8.34 15.40
C PHE A 113 -1.24 9.48 16.20
N THR A 114 -0.85 9.18 17.44
CA THR A 114 -0.05 10.10 18.24
C THR A 114 1.38 10.16 17.73
N SER A 115 2.02 11.30 17.95
CA SER A 115 3.37 11.63 17.52
C SER A 115 4.22 12.10 18.69
N ASP A 116 5.50 12.36 18.46
CA ASP A 116 6.38 12.92 19.49
C ASP A 116 5.92 14.32 19.96
N ARG A 117 5.06 15.00 19.18
CA ARG A 117 4.49 16.32 19.52
C ARG A 117 3.45 16.26 20.65
N ASP A 118 2.86 15.09 20.88
CA ASP A 118 1.80 14.90 21.87
C ASP A 118 2.32 14.81 23.31
N ASN A 119 3.64 14.69 23.50
CA ASN A 119 4.33 14.67 24.81
C ASN A 119 3.66 13.72 25.83
N LEU A 120 3.44 12.47 25.41
CA LEU A 120 2.74 11.46 26.20
C LEU A 120 3.59 10.99 27.39
N SER A 121 2.98 10.94 28.58
CA SER A 121 3.62 10.39 29.79
C SER A 121 3.33 8.89 29.94
N GLY A 122 4.39 8.08 30.09
CA GLY A 122 4.28 6.63 30.38
C GLY A 122 3.77 5.75 29.24
N VAL A 123 3.63 6.29 28.03
CA VAL A 123 3.19 5.57 26.81
C VAL A 123 3.96 6.08 25.60
N GLU A 124 4.22 5.19 24.64
CA GLU A 124 4.93 5.53 23.40
C GLU A 124 3.98 6.19 22.38
N ALA A 125 4.52 7.17 21.64
CA ALA A 125 3.88 7.67 20.43
C ALA A 125 3.75 6.54 19.39
N THR A 126 2.84 6.70 18.42
CA THR A 126 2.59 5.65 17.45
C THR A 126 3.84 5.33 16.62
N SER A 127 4.15 4.04 16.50
CA SER A 127 5.12 3.53 15.54
C SER A 127 4.56 2.34 14.75
N LEU A 128 5.01 2.22 13.51
CA LEU A 128 4.65 1.14 12.60
C LEU A 128 5.90 0.35 12.26
N GLU A 129 5.78 -0.97 12.16
CA GLU A 129 6.88 -1.88 11.88
C GLU A 129 6.57 -2.74 10.66
N LEU A 130 7.57 -2.94 9.80
CA LEU A 130 7.52 -3.85 8.66
C LEU A 130 8.83 -4.64 8.59
N GLY A 131 8.78 -5.95 8.42
CA GLY A 131 9.99 -6.77 8.36
C GLY A 131 9.70 -8.22 8.05
N GLY A 132 10.70 -9.09 8.24
CA GLY A 132 10.45 -10.53 8.19
C GLY A 132 9.64 -11.01 9.40
N ALA A 133 8.88 -12.08 9.19
CA ALA A 133 8.14 -12.77 10.24
C ALA A 133 8.97 -13.88 10.89
N GLY A 134 8.71 -14.13 12.18
CA GLY A 134 9.42 -15.14 12.96
C GLY A 134 10.71 -14.60 13.58
N ASN A 135 11.57 -15.54 14.00
CA ASN A 135 12.78 -15.26 14.75
C ASN A 135 13.99 -15.11 13.81
N GLN A 136 15.02 -14.42 14.28
CA GLN A 136 16.28 -14.17 13.56
C GLN A 136 16.08 -13.46 12.22
N THR A 137 15.33 -12.37 12.24
CA THR A 137 15.00 -11.58 11.04
C THR A 137 15.08 -10.09 11.32
N TYR A 138 15.44 -9.32 10.29
CA TYR A 138 15.43 -7.86 10.35
C TYR A 138 14.12 -7.26 9.86
N GLY A 139 13.87 -6.05 10.34
CA GLY A 139 12.80 -5.18 9.90
C GLY A 139 13.13 -3.71 10.09
N LEU A 140 12.13 -2.88 9.81
CA LEU A 140 12.16 -1.44 9.94
C LEU A 140 11.04 -1.00 10.86
N ARG A 141 11.34 -0.04 11.73
CA ARG A 141 10.41 0.71 12.55
C ARG A 141 10.34 2.15 12.04
N PHE A 142 9.13 2.62 11.85
CA PHE A 142 8.77 3.97 11.44
C PHE A 142 8.06 4.67 12.59
N ALA A 143 8.66 5.74 13.09
CA ALA A 143 8.16 6.51 14.24
C ALA A 143 8.01 7.99 13.89
N ASN A 144 7.50 8.77 14.86
CA ASN A 144 7.17 10.18 14.69
C ASN A 144 6.30 10.40 13.44
N ILE A 145 5.16 9.69 13.43
CA ILE A 145 4.22 9.69 12.32
C ILE A 145 3.39 10.97 12.41
N THR A 146 3.41 11.79 11.36
CA THR A 146 2.60 13.01 11.32
C THR A 146 1.93 13.19 9.95
N PRO A 147 1.03 14.19 9.81
CA PRO A 147 0.42 14.51 8.53
C PRO A 147 1.41 14.98 7.48
N LEU A 148 0.92 14.97 6.24
CA LEU A 148 1.57 15.43 5.03
C LEU A 148 1.82 16.95 4.98
N LEU A 149 0.84 17.73 5.45
CA LEU A 149 0.99 19.17 5.58
C LEU A 149 1.77 19.51 6.84
N THR A 150 2.93 20.15 6.66
CA THR A 150 3.71 20.69 7.77
C THR A 150 3.01 21.91 8.38
N ARG A 151 2.36 22.73 7.55
CA ARG A 151 1.58 23.92 7.93
C ARG A 151 0.36 24.09 7.02
N LYS A 152 -0.70 24.67 7.56
CA LYS A 152 -1.95 24.95 6.84
C LYS A 152 -1.95 26.38 6.30
N ASN A 153 -2.71 26.58 5.22
CA ASN A 153 -3.01 27.89 4.63
C ASN A 153 -1.78 28.71 4.22
N ILE A 154 -0.71 28.04 3.81
CA ILE A 154 0.47 28.68 3.23
C ILE A 154 0.20 28.92 1.75
N ILE A 155 0.28 30.18 1.32
CA ILE A 155 0.10 30.61 -0.07
C ILE A 155 1.44 30.54 -0.83
N GLY A 156 2.58 30.63 -0.12
CA GLY A 156 3.93 30.58 -0.68
C GLY A 156 4.55 31.97 -0.89
N THR A 157 3.96 33.02 -0.33
CA THR A 157 4.45 34.42 -0.36
C THR A 157 4.80 34.95 1.02
N GLU A 158 4.60 34.15 2.07
CA GLU A 158 4.83 34.51 3.46
C GLU A 158 6.32 34.74 3.71
N THR A 159 6.68 35.95 4.14
CA THR A 159 8.06 36.34 4.47
C THR A 159 8.35 36.31 5.97
N THR A 160 7.31 36.16 6.80
CA THR A 160 7.45 36.16 8.26
C THR A 160 7.87 34.79 8.78
N SER A 161 8.86 34.78 9.67
CA SER A 161 9.22 33.59 10.42
C SER A 161 8.20 33.37 11.54
N GLY A 162 7.73 32.12 11.73
CA GLY A 162 6.93 31.75 12.91
C GLY A 162 5.50 31.31 12.63
N VAL A 163 5.14 30.94 11.39
CA VAL A 163 3.84 30.28 11.16
C VAL A 163 3.81 28.96 11.92
N ALA A 164 2.75 28.72 12.69
CA ALA A 164 2.61 27.55 13.54
C ALA A 164 2.59 26.25 12.73
N LEU A 165 3.14 25.17 13.30
CA LEU A 165 3.03 23.83 12.71
C LEU A 165 1.58 23.36 12.71
N ASN A 166 1.27 22.50 11.74
CA ASN A 166 0.02 21.76 11.72
C ASN A 166 -0.11 20.89 12.98
N SER A 167 -1.21 21.09 13.71
CA SER A 167 -1.56 20.36 14.92
C SER A 167 -2.39 19.10 14.67
N ASP A 168 -2.77 18.83 13.42
CA ASP A 168 -3.51 17.62 13.09
C ASP A 168 -2.66 16.36 13.31
N HIS A 169 -3.35 15.24 13.52
CA HIS A 169 -2.74 13.92 13.56
C HIS A 169 -2.81 13.24 12.20
N ALA A 170 -1.80 12.41 11.93
CA ALA A 170 -1.93 11.43 10.86
C ALA A 170 -2.90 10.34 11.28
N GLY A 171 -3.43 9.59 10.33
CA GLY A 171 -4.35 8.52 10.70
C GLY A 171 -4.82 7.68 9.53
N LEU A 172 -5.70 6.75 9.88
CA LEU A 172 -6.50 5.94 8.97
C LEU A 172 -7.95 6.40 9.05
N SER A 173 -8.55 6.65 7.90
CA SER A 173 -9.99 6.90 7.79
C SER A 173 -10.54 6.19 6.56
N MET A 174 -11.72 5.62 6.66
CA MET A 174 -12.41 4.99 5.53
C MET A 174 -13.92 5.13 5.68
N ASP A 175 -14.64 4.99 4.56
CA ASP A 175 -16.10 4.93 4.57
C ASP A 175 -16.57 3.58 5.10
N GLY A 176 -15.90 2.52 4.64
CA GLY A 176 -16.12 1.17 5.13
C GLY A 176 -15.39 0.08 4.35
N ILE A 177 -15.34 -1.09 4.99
CA ILE A 177 -15.02 -2.39 4.43
C ILE A 177 -16.32 -3.18 4.40
N TYR A 178 -16.75 -3.57 3.21
CA TYR A 178 -18.01 -4.25 2.97
C TYR A 178 -17.75 -5.70 2.66
N PHE A 179 -18.54 -6.59 3.26
CA PHE A 179 -18.46 -8.02 3.08
C PHE A 179 -19.80 -8.52 2.56
N ASN A 180 -19.79 -9.30 1.48
CA ASN A 180 -21.00 -9.91 0.97
C ASN A 180 -20.72 -11.27 0.32
N LEU A 181 -21.75 -12.09 0.21
CA LEU A 181 -21.75 -13.26 -0.65
C LEU A 181 -22.47 -12.90 -1.93
N VAL A 182 -21.79 -13.00 -3.07
CA VAL A 182 -22.37 -12.62 -4.36
C VAL A 182 -22.42 -13.81 -5.31
N ASN A 183 -23.49 -13.85 -6.10
CA ASN A 183 -23.60 -14.71 -7.26
C ASN A 183 -23.79 -13.82 -8.48
N ALA A 184 -22.67 -13.34 -9.04
CA ALA A 184 -22.64 -12.43 -10.17
C ALA A 184 -21.50 -12.81 -11.11
N ASN A 185 -21.64 -12.48 -12.39
CA ASN A 185 -20.61 -12.71 -13.40
C ASN A 185 -19.58 -11.57 -13.45
N GLN A 186 -19.88 -10.44 -12.83
CA GLN A 186 -18.98 -9.29 -12.75
C GLN A 186 -19.28 -8.46 -11.51
N ILE A 187 -18.28 -7.75 -11.03
CA ILE A 187 -18.41 -6.65 -10.08
C ILE A 187 -17.61 -5.46 -10.61
N THR A 188 -17.93 -4.25 -10.16
CA THR A 188 -17.29 -3.03 -10.66
C THR A 188 -16.61 -2.27 -9.53
N LEU A 189 -15.38 -1.82 -9.79
CA LEU A 189 -14.70 -0.88 -8.90
C LEU A 189 -15.15 0.56 -9.23
N PRO A 190 -15.32 1.46 -8.25
CA PRO A 190 -15.53 2.88 -8.52
C PRO A 190 -14.45 3.42 -9.44
N THR A 191 -14.87 4.14 -10.48
CA THR A 191 -13.95 4.69 -11.47
C THR A 191 -13.15 5.84 -10.87
N ASN A 192 -11.82 5.78 -10.99
CA ASN A 192 -10.97 6.95 -10.77
C ASN A 192 -11.03 7.84 -12.02
N THR A 193 -11.71 8.97 -11.87
CA THR A 193 -11.93 9.96 -12.94
C THR A 193 -10.63 10.60 -13.42
N ALA A 194 -9.70 10.90 -12.51
CA ALA A 194 -8.38 11.47 -12.83
C ALA A 194 -7.51 10.51 -13.66
N LEU A 195 -7.56 9.21 -13.37
CA LEU A 195 -6.85 8.22 -14.19
C LEU A 195 -7.51 8.04 -15.57
N THR A 196 -8.84 8.05 -15.65
CA THR A 196 -9.56 7.95 -16.94
C THR A 196 -9.44 9.20 -17.83
N SER A 197 -9.04 10.34 -17.27
CA SER A 197 -8.71 11.55 -18.02
C SER A 197 -7.22 11.65 -18.36
N THR A 198 -6.42 10.63 -18.03
CA THR A 198 -5.01 10.56 -18.42
C THR A 198 -4.85 9.90 -19.80
N TYR A 199 -4.02 10.48 -20.64
CA TYR A 199 -3.75 10.03 -22.01
C TYR A 199 -2.28 9.66 -22.21
N LEU A 200 -2.03 8.69 -23.09
CA LEU A 200 -0.70 8.36 -23.60
C LEU A 200 -0.36 9.31 -24.75
N GLY A 201 0.84 9.89 -24.71
CA GLY A 201 1.26 10.97 -25.61
C GLY A 201 0.42 12.25 -25.46
N ASN A 202 0.38 13.06 -26.52
CA ASN A 202 -0.27 14.39 -26.53
C ASN A 202 -1.65 14.43 -27.22
N SER A 203 -2.25 13.27 -27.55
CA SER A 203 -3.52 13.23 -28.28
C SER A 203 -4.69 12.83 -27.38
N VAL A 204 -5.67 13.73 -27.26
CA VAL A 204 -6.67 13.80 -26.17
C VAL A 204 -7.87 12.84 -26.31
N ASP A 205 -7.87 11.89 -27.26
CA ASP A 205 -9.05 11.00 -27.46
C ASP A 205 -8.74 9.55 -27.86
N ALA A 206 -7.71 9.28 -28.65
CA ALA A 206 -7.47 7.92 -29.17
C ALA A 206 -6.73 6.98 -28.18
N ASN A 207 -5.97 7.53 -27.22
CA ASN A 207 -5.01 6.76 -26.41
C ASN A 207 -5.17 6.99 -24.91
N LYS A 208 -6.38 6.80 -24.36
CA LYS A 208 -6.57 6.85 -22.90
C LYS A 208 -5.72 5.80 -22.19
N LEU A 209 -5.13 6.18 -21.05
CA LEU A 209 -4.34 5.28 -20.22
C LEU A 209 -5.22 4.14 -19.67
N VAL A 210 -6.44 4.47 -19.24
CA VAL A 210 -7.48 3.51 -18.85
C VAL A 210 -8.86 3.97 -19.29
N ASN A 211 -9.78 3.04 -19.45
CA ASN A 211 -11.19 3.28 -19.75
C ASN A 211 -12.08 2.79 -18.61
N THR A 212 -13.36 3.18 -18.58
CA THR A 212 -14.33 2.71 -17.57
C THR A 212 -14.46 1.19 -17.53
N ASN A 213 -14.34 0.51 -18.68
CA ASN A 213 -14.36 -0.95 -18.76
C ASN A 213 -13.18 -1.61 -18.05
N ASP A 214 -12.04 -0.92 -17.89
CA ASP A 214 -10.88 -1.45 -17.17
C ASP A 214 -11.16 -1.62 -15.65
N TYR A 215 -12.21 -1.00 -15.12
CA TYR A 215 -12.64 -1.10 -13.71
C TYR A 215 -13.61 -2.27 -13.46
N ILE A 216 -14.05 -2.95 -14.52
CA ILE A 216 -14.93 -4.13 -14.41
C ILE A 216 -14.07 -5.35 -14.10
N GLN A 217 -14.45 -6.07 -13.06
CA GLN A 217 -13.87 -7.35 -12.68
C GLN A 217 -14.76 -8.47 -13.16
N THR A 218 -14.25 -9.32 -14.04
CA THR A 218 -14.96 -10.52 -14.49
C THR A 218 -14.84 -11.62 -13.45
N LEU A 219 -15.98 -12.10 -12.96
CA LEU A 219 -16.09 -13.29 -12.13
C LEU A 219 -16.44 -14.51 -13.02
N SER A 220 -16.38 -15.73 -12.48
CA SER A 220 -16.70 -16.93 -13.26
C SER A 220 -18.18 -16.96 -13.69
N THR A 221 -18.43 -17.41 -14.92
CA THR A 221 -19.76 -17.47 -15.54
C THR A 221 -20.64 -18.65 -15.08
N ASN A 222 -20.18 -19.47 -14.13
CA ASN A 222 -20.79 -20.76 -13.79
C ASN A 222 -21.59 -20.73 -12.46
N ASN A 223 -22.16 -19.57 -12.09
CA ASN A 223 -22.89 -19.40 -10.83
C ASN A 223 -22.07 -19.78 -9.57
N THR A 224 -20.75 -19.65 -9.62
CA THR A 224 -19.91 -19.89 -8.44
C THR A 224 -20.16 -18.77 -7.44
N PRO A 225 -20.55 -19.07 -6.19
CA PRO A 225 -20.67 -18.04 -5.17
C PRO A 225 -19.28 -17.50 -4.82
N TYR A 226 -19.16 -16.19 -4.76
CA TYR A 226 -17.95 -15.50 -4.32
C TYR A 226 -18.18 -14.86 -2.96
N THR A 227 -17.18 -14.95 -2.09
CA THR A 227 -17.07 -14.04 -0.95
C THR A 227 -16.39 -12.78 -1.43
N VAL A 228 -17.06 -11.64 -1.30
CA VAL A 228 -16.55 -10.35 -1.76
C VAL A 228 -16.26 -9.45 -0.58
N LEU A 229 -15.09 -8.83 -0.63
CA LEU A 229 -14.66 -7.74 0.22
C LEU A 229 -14.50 -6.47 -0.63
N ALA A 230 -15.07 -5.36 -0.21
CA ALA A 230 -14.89 -4.06 -0.86
C ALA A 230 -14.43 -3.01 0.14
N ILE A 231 -13.41 -2.22 -0.20
CA ILE A 231 -12.91 -1.10 0.61
C ILE A 231 -13.30 0.20 -0.08
N ARG A 232 -13.88 1.17 0.64
CA ARG A 232 -14.26 2.47 0.07
C ARG A 232 -13.62 3.64 0.79
N GLY A 233 -13.12 4.58 0.00
CA GLY A 233 -12.63 5.88 0.48
C GLY A 233 -11.50 5.80 1.49
N MET A 234 -10.65 4.76 1.45
CA MET A 234 -9.59 4.60 2.43
C MET A 234 -8.52 5.67 2.26
N ASN A 235 -8.28 6.42 3.33
CA ASN A 235 -7.28 7.45 3.47
C ASN A 235 -6.33 7.05 4.58
N PHE A 236 -5.05 6.89 4.23
CA PHE A 236 -3.96 6.77 5.17
C PHE A 236 -3.06 7.97 4.97
N SER A 237 -3.22 9.03 5.77
CA SER A 237 -2.51 10.31 5.57
C SER A 237 -1.36 10.43 6.56
N ALA A 238 -0.39 9.53 6.44
CA ALA A 238 0.71 9.38 7.39
C ALA A 238 2.07 9.40 6.71
N LEU A 239 3.03 10.12 7.30
CA LEU A 239 4.43 9.99 6.98
C LEU A 239 5.28 9.88 8.25
N SER A 240 6.28 9.02 8.18
CA SER A 240 7.29 8.92 9.22
C SER A 240 8.43 9.89 8.94
N ARG A 241 8.97 10.49 10.00
CA ARG A 241 10.22 11.27 9.96
C ARG A 241 11.42 10.52 10.52
N ARG A 242 11.23 9.24 10.87
CA ARG A 242 12.20 8.49 11.65
C ARG A 242 12.12 7.01 11.36
N GLY A 243 13.10 6.52 10.62
CA GLY A 243 13.38 5.11 10.39
C GLY A 243 14.37 4.57 11.42
N GLN A 244 14.20 3.31 11.80
CA GLN A 244 15.14 2.57 12.63
C GLN A 244 15.12 1.09 12.25
N PHE A 245 16.28 0.48 12.08
CA PHE A 245 16.38 -0.96 11.86
C PHE A 245 16.17 -1.69 13.17
N ILE A 246 15.40 -2.78 13.11
CA ILE A 246 15.10 -3.67 14.23
C ILE A 246 15.48 -5.10 13.87
N TYR A 247 15.82 -5.88 14.88
CA TYR A 247 16.12 -7.31 14.75
C TYR A 247 15.29 -8.10 15.76
N THR A 248 14.69 -9.18 15.31
CA THR A 248 14.08 -10.21 16.15
C THR A 248 15.11 -11.30 16.38
N ASP A 249 15.51 -11.57 17.63
CA ASP A 249 16.50 -12.59 17.93
C ASP A 249 15.94 -14.04 17.90
N ALA A 250 16.77 -15.02 18.27
CA ALA A 250 16.39 -16.43 18.31
C ALA A 250 15.28 -16.76 19.33
N ASN A 251 15.11 -15.93 20.37
CA ASN A 251 14.08 -16.07 21.40
C ASN A 251 12.83 -15.23 21.10
N GLY A 252 12.82 -14.50 19.99
CA GLY A 252 11.70 -13.64 19.58
C GLY A 252 11.72 -12.25 20.21
N VAL A 253 12.85 -11.82 20.79
CA VAL A 253 13.03 -10.47 21.34
C VAL A 253 13.33 -9.50 20.22
N VAL A 254 12.56 -8.41 20.14
CA VAL A 254 12.69 -7.37 19.13
C VAL A 254 13.42 -6.17 19.71
N SER A 255 14.60 -5.87 19.16
CA SER A 255 15.43 -4.74 19.60
C SER A 255 15.87 -3.86 18.43
N PRO A 256 16.03 -2.54 18.64
CA PRO A 256 16.72 -1.68 17.70
C PRO A 256 18.18 -2.12 17.47
N VAL A 257 18.63 -2.12 16.22
CA VAL A 257 20.03 -2.41 15.83
C VAL A 257 20.72 -1.24 15.14
N SER A 258 19.98 -0.16 14.86
CA SER A 258 20.54 1.10 14.38
C SER A 258 20.21 2.25 15.30
N THR A 259 21.04 3.30 15.26
CA THR A 259 20.68 4.59 15.85
C THR A 259 19.44 5.14 15.17
N THR A 260 18.63 5.85 15.94
CA THR A 260 17.47 6.57 15.44
C THR A 260 17.88 7.58 14.37
N THR A 261 17.29 7.47 13.18
CA THR A 261 17.67 8.31 12.03
C THR A 261 16.81 9.57 11.93
N LYS A 262 17.19 10.50 11.06
CA LYS A 262 16.40 11.69 10.72
C LYS A 262 15.71 11.58 9.36
N TRP A 263 15.73 10.39 8.74
CA TRP A 263 14.96 10.11 7.53
C TRP A 263 13.73 9.28 7.90
N GLY A 264 12.71 9.30 7.06
CA GLY A 264 11.58 8.39 7.20
C GLY A 264 10.92 8.12 5.85
N LEU A 265 9.86 7.31 5.89
CA LEU A 265 9.10 6.92 4.72
C LEU A 265 7.70 7.51 4.81
N GLY A 266 7.28 8.22 3.76
CA GLY A 266 5.91 8.65 3.54
C GLY A 266 5.23 7.70 2.56
N LEU A 267 4.20 6.99 3.02
CA LEU A 267 3.32 6.19 2.17
C LEU A 267 1.88 6.68 2.29
N PRO A 268 1.60 7.98 2.09
CA PRO A 268 0.22 8.43 2.17
C PRO A 268 -0.59 7.79 1.03
N ILE A 269 -1.80 7.36 1.36
CA ILE A 269 -2.77 6.79 0.43
C ILE A 269 -4.03 7.65 0.52
N TYR A 270 -4.52 8.11 -0.62
CA TYR A 270 -5.72 8.92 -0.72
C TYR A 270 -6.77 8.23 -1.59
N ASN A 271 -8.00 8.22 -1.09
CA ASN A 271 -9.18 7.68 -1.75
C ASN A 271 -8.97 6.28 -2.37
N LEU A 272 -8.38 5.36 -1.59
CA LEU A 272 -8.22 3.99 -2.04
C LEU A 272 -9.58 3.29 -2.03
N ASN A 273 -9.90 2.73 -3.19
CA ASN A 273 -11.04 1.85 -3.39
C ASN A 273 -10.52 0.49 -3.85
N ALA A 274 -11.08 -0.58 -3.29
CA ALA A 274 -10.71 -1.94 -3.70
C ALA A 274 -11.92 -2.87 -3.70
N ASN A 275 -11.88 -3.90 -4.54
CA ASN A 275 -12.74 -5.08 -4.45
C ASN A 275 -11.88 -6.33 -4.52
N PHE A 276 -12.23 -7.34 -3.74
CA PHE A 276 -11.65 -8.66 -3.81
C PHE A 276 -12.77 -9.69 -3.73
N ALA A 277 -12.90 -10.50 -4.77
CA ALA A 277 -13.81 -11.63 -4.82
C ALA A 277 -13.00 -12.92 -4.71
N PHE A 278 -13.38 -13.82 -3.81
CA PHE A 278 -12.71 -15.09 -3.57
C PHE A 278 -13.64 -16.27 -3.83
N SER A 279 -13.11 -17.32 -4.43
CA SER A 279 -13.81 -18.59 -4.65
C SER A 279 -12.83 -19.77 -4.52
N PRO A 280 -13.31 -20.97 -4.17
CA PRO A 280 -12.48 -22.17 -4.27
C PRO A 280 -12.20 -22.48 -5.75
N ARG A 281 -10.97 -22.90 -6.06
CA ARG A 281 -10.57 -23.29 -7.42
C ARG A 281 -9.63 -24.48 -7.37
N LEU A 282 -9.86 -25.48 -8.23
CA LEU A 282 -8.90 -26.56 -8.46
C LEU A 282 -8.01 -26.19 -9.66
N SER A 283 -6.70 -26.35 -9.50
CA SER A 283 -5.72 -26.08 -10.56
C SER A 283 -5.69 -27.23 -11.58
N ASN A 284 -5.99 -26.94 -12.85
CA ASN A 284 -5.93 -27.91 -13.96
C ASN A 284 -4.65 -27.77 -14.81
N GLY A 285 -3.55 -27.31 -14.20
CA GLY A 285 -2.26 -27.15 -14.89
C GLY A 285 -2.30 -26.09 -15.98
N SER A 286 -1.68 -26.41 -17.11
CA SER A 286 -1.52 -25.50 -18.24
C SER A 286 -2.84 -24.93 -18.77
N ALA A 287 -3.92 -25.71 -18.73
CA ALA A 287 -5.25 -25.28 -19.16
C ALA A 287 -5.82 -24.13 -18.31
N SER A 288 -5.35 -24.04 -17.06
CA SER A 288 -5.73 -23.02 -16.09
C SER A 288 -4.77 -21.82 -16.06
N GLY A 289 -3.67 -21.88 -16.81
CA GLY A 289 -2.63 -20.85 -16.78
C GLY A 289 -1.78 -20.87 -15.50
N ASP A 290 -1.85 -21.96 -14.73
CA ASP A 290 -1.27 -22.08 -13.39
C ASP A 290 0.13 -22.71 -13.46
N TYR A 291 1.18 -21.89 -13.24
CA TYR A 291 2.57 -22.30 -13.33
C TYR A 291 3.43 -21.82 -12.16
N LEU A 292 4.35 -22.68 -11.73
CA LEU A 292 5.53 -22.26 -10.98
C LEU A 292 6.60 -21.76 -11.94
N VAL A 293 7.15 -20.59 -11.63
CA VAL A 293 8.27 -19.99 -12.38
C VAL A 293 9.56 -20.19 -11.60
N ALA A 294 10.61 -20.61 -12.31
CA ALA A 294 11.96 -20.69 -11.80
C ALA A 294 12.95 -20.13 -12.82
N TYR A 295 14.10 -19.67 -12.33
CA TYR A 295 15.18 -19.14 -13.16
C TYR A 295 16.43 -19.99 -12.91
N ASN A 296 16.93 -20.65 -13.96
CA ASN A 296 18.14 -21.47 -13.89
C ASN A 296 19.05 -21.08 -15.03
N ASN A 297 20.27 -20.61 -14.71
CA ASN A 297 21.31 -20.23 -15.68
C ASN A 297 20.81 -19.30 -16.81
N GLY A 298 20.02 -18.27 -16.48
CA GLY A 298 19.50 -17.33 -17.48
C GLY A 298 18.25 -17.81 -18.24
N VAL A 299 17.74 -19.01 -17.94
CA VAL A 299 16.58 -19.61 -18.64
C VAL A 299 15.37 -19.67 -17.71
N ILE A 300 14.23 -19.21 -18.25
CA ILE A 300 12.92 -19.29 -17.59
C ILE A 300 12.40 -20.72 -17.69
N GLN A 301 12.10 -21.33 -16.55
CA GLN A 301 11.46 -22.64 -16.45
C GLN A 301 10.03 -22.47 -15.92
N LYS A 302 9.08 -23.13 -16.59
CA LYS A 302 7.67 -23.17 -16.21
C LYS A 302 7.28 -24.59 -15.86
N THR A 303 6.82 -24.81 -14.64
CA THR A 303 6.28 -26.10 -14.22
C THR A 303 4.78 -25.97 -13.98
N ALA A 304 3.97 -26.69 -14.75
CA ALA A 304 2.52 -26.67 -14.60
C ALA A 304 2.10 -27.20 -13.23
N VAL A 305 1.13 -26.55 -12.59
CA VAL A 305 0.59 -26.99 -11.30
C VAL A 305 -0.75 -27.66 -11.52
N SER A 306 -0.85 -28.98 -11.29
CA SER A 306 -2.10 -29.74 -11.50
C SER A 306 -2.56 -30.40 -10.21
N GLY A 307 -3.89 -30.42 -9.98
CA GLY A 307 -4.51 -31.06 -8.82
C GLY A 307 -4.37 -30.29 -7.50
N SER A 308 -3.85 -29.06 -7.54
CA SER A 308 -3.70 -28.21 -6.35
C SER A 308 -4.99 -27.47 -6.04
N GLU A 309 -5.43 -27.51 -4.78
CA GLU A 309 -6.51 -26.66 -4.26
C GLU A 309 -5.99 -25.24 -4.06
N ARG A 310 -6.65 -24.29 -4.73
CA ARG A 310 -6.26 -22.88 -4.77
C ARG A 310 -7.42 -21.98 -4.37
N ILE A 311 -7.07 -20.77 -3.97
CA ILE A 311 -8.01 -19.66 -3.82
C ILE A 311 -8.09 -18.96 -5.18
N GLY A 312 -9.19 -19.15 -5.90
CA GLY A 312 -9.53 -18.31 -7.05
C GLY A 312 -9.85 -16.90 -6.56
N PHE A 313 -9.39 -15.89 -7.30
CA PHE A 313 -9.67 -14.51 -6.95
C PHE A 313 -9.90 -13.60 -8.16
N SER A 314 -10.67 -12.55 -7.94
CA SER A 314 -10.64 -11.33 -8.76
C SER A 314 -10.40 -10.15 -7.82
N GLY A 315 -9.34 -9.39 -8.06
CA GLY A 315 -8.94 -8.28 -7.23
C GLY A 315 -8.73 -7.02 -8.06
N SER A 316 -9.28 -5.90 -7.59
CA SER A 316 -9.02 -4.60 -8.17
C SER A 316 -8.78 -3.56 -7.08
N ILE A 317 -7.81 -2.67 -7.30
CA ILE A 317 -7.42 -1.59 -6.41
C ILE A 317 -7.23 -0.33 -7.24
N SER A 318 -7.76 0.79 -6.78
CA SER A 318 -7.51 2.09 -7.38
C SER A 318 -7.28 3.14 -6.29
N THR A 319 -6.37 4.07 -6.56
CA THR A 319 -6.04 5.21 -5.69
C THR A 319 -6.15 6.47 -6.50
N GLN A 320 -6.46 7.59 -5.83
CA GLN A 320 -6.44 8.92 -6.45
C GLN A 320 -5.14 9.63 -6.09
N GLY A 321 -4.52 10.27 -7.08
CA GLY A 321 -3.23 10.90 -6.95
C GLY A 321 -3.26 12.08 -5.98
N VAL A 322 -4.20 13.00 -6.15
CA VAL A 322 -4.35 14.21 -5.34
C VAL A 322 -5.80 14.41 -4.94
N ASN A 323 -6.05 15.03 -3.78
CA ASN A 323 -7.41 15.34 -3.39
C ASN A 323 -8.02 16.49 -4.17
N ASP A 324 -9.33 16.40 -4.38
CA ASP A 324 -10.13 17.49 -4.90
C ASP A 324 -10.55 18.45 -3.77
N GLY A 325 -10.72 19.71 -4.12
CA GLY A 325 -11.34 20.75 -3.33
C GLY A 325 -12.87 20.69 -3.43
N SER A 326 -13.56 21.58 -2.72
CA SER A 326 -15.03 21.64 -2.70
C SER A 326 -15.66 21.96 -4.07
N ASP A 327 -14.88 22.53 -4.98
CA ASP A 327 -15.28 22.88 -6.35
C ASP A 327 -14.91 21.80 -7.38
N GLY A 328 -14.36 20.67 -6.95
CA GLY A 328 -13.91 19.59 -7.82
C GLY A 328 -12.55 19.82 -8.50
N THR A 329 -11.82 20.88 -8.12
CA THR A 329 -10.46 21.14 -8.61
C THR A 329 -9.40 20.52 -7.70
N PRO A 330 -8.20 20.15 -8.18
CA PRO A 330 -7.15 19.62 -7.32
C PRO A 330 -6.74 20.62 -6.23
N ALA A 331 -6.73 20.18 -4.96
CA ALA A 331 -6.41 21.02 -3.80
C ALA A 331 -5.01 20.76 -3.20
N GLY A 332 -4.35 19.64 -3.52
CA GLY A 332 -2.94 19.41 -3.18
C GLY A 332 -2.60 19.14 -1.71
N SER A 333 -3.62 19.06 -0.85
CA SER A 333 -3.45 18.91 0.61
C SER A 333 -3.26 17.44 1.04
N LYS A 334 -3.72 16.48 0.23
CA LYS A 334 -3.53 15.03 0.39
C LYS A 334 -3.10 14.45 -0.94
N SER A 335 -2.35 13.36 -0.88
CA SER A 335 -1.83 12.68 -2.06
C SER A 335 -1.67 11.19 -1.80
N THR A 336 -1.79 10.38 -2.85
CA THR A 336 -1.22 9.03 -2.86
C THR A 336 0.24 9.13 -3.31
N SER A 337 1.18 8.72 -2.48
CA SER A 337 2.62 8.91 -2.75
C SER A 337 3.51 7.84 -2.10
N ILE A 338 4.73 7.70 -2.62
CA ILE A 338 5.84 6.95 -2.05
C ILE A 338 7.03 7.92 -1.95
N LEU A 339 7.29 8.42 -0.74
CA LEU A 339 8.23 9.51 -0.50
C LEU A 339 9.30 9.06 0.50
N LEU A 340 10.57 9.27 0.16
CA LEU A 340 11.64 9.30 1.15
C LEU A 340 11.70 10.70 1.73
N ILE A 341 11.62 10.82 3.05
CA ILE A 341 11.54 12.10 3.77
C ILE A 341 12.84 12.35 4.53
N ASP A 342 13.37 13.56 4.43
CA ASP A 342 14.37 14.09 5.37
C ASP A 342 13.68 14.94 6.43
N GLY A 343 13.50 14.35 7.61
CA GLY A 343 13.00 14.99 8.83
C GLY A 343 14.08 15.72 9.64
N GLY A 344 15.25 15.98 9.06
CA GLY A 344 16.34 16.70 9.68
C GLY A 344 15.95 18.10 10.16
N GLN A 345 16.58 18.59 11.23
CA GLN A 345 16.25 19.89 11.83
C GLN A 345 16.63 21.05 10.91
N ASN A 346 15.74 22.03 10.80
CA ASN A 346 16.00 23.31 10.14
C ASN A 346 16.32 24.37 11.20
N ALA A 347 17.59 24.78 11.28
CA ALA A 347 18.04 25.80 12.23
C ALA A 347 17.35 27.16 12.01
N ASN A 348 16.89 27.43 10.79
CA ASN A 348 16.15 28.65 10.45
C ASN A 348 14.65 28.54 10.78
N ASP A 349 14.21 27.43 11.38
CA ASP A 349 12.82 27.16 11.75
C ASP A 349 12.68 26.63 13.18
N ASN A 350 13.43 27.20 14.14
CA ASN A 350 13.42 26.75 15.54
C ASN A 350 13.71 25.23 15.70
N ASN A 351 14.55 24.67 14.82
CA ASN A 351 14.86 23.25 14.73
C ASN A 351 13.66 22.34 14.42
N ASN A 352 12.58 22.88 13.86
CA ASN A 352 11.51 22.06 13.27
C ASN A 352 12.04 21.24 12.07
N PRO A 353 11.33 20.18 11.66
CA PRO A 353 11.72 19.38 10.50
C PRO A 353 11.86 20.22 9.21
N THR A 354 12.89 19.92 8.42
CA THR A 354 13.14 20.53 7.11
C THR A 354 12.11 20.05 6.09
N ASP A 355 11.69 18.78 6.21
CA ASP A 355 10.65 18.17 5.40
C ASP A 355 10.98 18.20 3.89
N TYR A 356 12.23 17.88 3.54
CA TYR A 356 12.55 17.54 2.15
C TYR A 356 11.98 16.16 1.81
N TYR A 357 11.67 15.97 0.53
CA TYR A 357 11.31 14.66 0.02
C TYR A 357 11.91 14.39 -1.36
N VAL A 358 12.04 13.10 -1.67
CA VAL A 358 12.21 12.60 -3.04
C VAL A 358 11.36 11.34 -3.20
N GLY A 359 10.72 11.18 -4.35
CA GLY A 359 9.98 9.96 -4.64
C GLY A 359 8.89 10.13 -5.69
N LEU A 360 7.95 9.19 -5.68
CA LEU A 360 6.77 9.23 -6.54
C LEU A 360 5.63 9.90 -5.78
N ARG A 361 5.04 10.94 -6.35
CA ARG A 361 3.85 11.59 -5.81
C ARG A 361 2.71 11.60 -6.80
N ASN A 362 1.52 11.90 -6.30
CA ASN A 362 0.28 11.96 -7.07
C ASN A 362 0.05 10.70 -7.90
N ILE A 363 0.09 9.55 -7.24
CA ILE A 363 -0.07 8.23 -7.86
C ILE A 363 -1.56 7.94 -8.06
N ASP A 364 -2.05 8.23 -9.26
CA ASP A 364 -3.29 7.68 -9.77
C ASP A 364 -3.02 6.27 -10.29
N MET A 365 -3.69 5.27 -9.73
CA MET A 365 -3.42 3.87 -10.07
C MET A 365 -4.69 3.08 -10.26
N LEU A 366 -4.62 2.07 -11.13
CA LEU A 366 -5.56 0.97 -11.26
C LEU A 366 -4.78 -0.33 -11.40
N LEU A 367 -4.94 -1.22 -10.43
CA LEU A 367 -4.57 -2.62 -10.53
C LEU A 367 -5.88 -3.41 -10.69
N ASN A 368 -6.00 -4.24 -11.71
CA ASN A 368 -7.15 -5.14 -11.88
C ASN A 368 -6.64 -6.49 -12.38
N GLY A 369 -6.96 -7.57 -11.67
CA GLY A 369 -6.52 -8.90 -12.04
C GLY A 369 -7.45 -10.00 -11.57
N THR A 370 -7.49 -11.07 -12.34
CA THR A 370 -8.26 -12.29 -12.01
C THR A 370 -7.34 -13.48 -12.15
N GLY A 371 -7.39 -14.39 -11.17
CA GLY A 371 -6.43 -15.46 -11.08
C GLY A 371 -6.69 -16.50 -9.99
N SER A 372 -5.62 -17.16 -9.57
CA SER A 372 -5.58 -18.10 -8.47
C SER A 372 -4.33 -17.90 -7.64
N MET A 373 -4.43 -18.18 -6.34
CA MET A 373 -3.31 -18.25 -5.42
C MET A 373 -3.27 -19.64 -4.79
N GLY A 374 -2.08 -20.21 -4.73
CA GLY A 374 -1.81 -21.50 -4.11
C GLY A 374 -0.54 -21.48 -3.25
N PHE A 375 -0.36 -22.57 -2.50
CA PHE A 375 0.79 -22.79 -1.62
C PHE A 375 1.56 -24.03 -2.07
N GLU A 376 2.41 -23.89 -3.08
CA GLU A 376 3.14 -25.01 -3.68
C GLU A 376 4.64 -24.88 -3.48
N ASN A 377 5.30 -26.01 -3.20
CA ASN A 377 6.75 -26.12 -3.04
C ASN A 377 7.34 -25.11 -2.03
N GLY A 378 6.61 -24.83 -0.95
CA GLY A 378 7.04 -23.88 0.09
C GLY A 378 7.06 -22.43 -0.39
N ARG A 379 6.23 -22.08 -1.38
CA ARG A 379 6.07 -20.73 -1.94
C ARG A 379 4.61 -20.35 -1.94
N ILE A 380 4.33 -19.05 -1.93
CA ILE A 380 3.01 -18.54 -2.32
C ILE A 380 3.08 -18.34 -3.83
N ASN A 381 2.35 -19.12 -4.61
CA ASN A 381 2.27 -18.96 -6.06
C ASN A 381 0.99 -18.25 -6.45
N VAL A 382 1.10 -17.31 -7.37
CA VAL A 382 0.00 -16.51 -7.87
C VAL A 382 0.01 -16.56 -9.39
N SER A 383 -1.12 -16.97 -9.96
CA SER A 383 -1.33 -17.11 -11.39
C SER A 383 -2.49 -16.22 -11.81
N MET A 384 -2.20 -15.20 -12.62
CA MET A 384 -3.15 -14.20 -13.11
C MET A 384 -3.19 -14.25 -14.64
N PRO A 385 -4.07 -15.06 -15.25
CA PRO A 385 -4.28 -15.07 -16.70
C PRO A 385 -4.82 -13.73 -17.23
N LYS A 386 -5.32 -12.86 -16.36
CA LYS A 386 -5.65 -11.47 -16.69
C LYS A 386 -5.11 -10.56 -15.60
N LEU A 387 -4.26 -9.63 -16.00
CA LEU A 387 -3.71 -8.57 -15.16
C LEU A 387 -3.70 -7.29 -15.99
N LEU A 388 -4.10 -6.19 -15.37
CA LEU A 388 -3.90 -4.82 -15.80
C LEU A 388 -3.25 -4.05 -14.64
N MET A 389 -2.13 -3.41 -14.93
CA MET A 389 -1.47 -2.44 -14.08
C MET A 389 -1.41 -1.13 -14.85
N ALA A 390 -2.12 -0.12 -14.37
CA ALA A 390 -2.08 1.22 -14.93
C ALA A 390 -1.75 2.24 -13.85
N MET A 391 -0.87 3.18 -14.16
CA MET A 391 -0.43 4.20 -13.23
C MET A 391 -0.08 5.50 -13.96
N SER A 392 -0.47 6.62 -13.36
CA SER A 392 0.04 7.96 -13.67
C SER A 392 0.61 8.54 -12.38
N ALA A 393 1.85 8.99 -12.40
CA ALA A 393 2.54 9.52 -11.23
C ALA A 393 3.56 10.60 -11.61
N GLN A 394 4.12 11.27 -10.62
CA GLN A 394 5.18 12.27 -10.79
C GLN A 394 6.40 11.87 -9.96
N LEU A 395 7.56 11.73 -10.61
CA LEU A 395 8.84 11.70 -9.93
C LEU A 395 9.19 13.13 -9.52
N ALA A 396 9.34 13.38 -8.22
CA ALA A 396 9.54 14.71 -7.69
C ALA A 396 10.57 14.73 -6.55
N ALA A 397 11.23 15.87 -6.39
CA ALA A 397 12.16 16.14 -5.30
C ALA A 397 12.03 17.60 -4.86
N GLY A 398 11.68 17.84 -3.60
CA GLY A 398 11.35 19.17 -3.13
C GLY A 398 11.03 19.23 -1.64
N TYR A 399 10.20 20.19 -1.26
CA TYR A 399 9.73 20.40 0.11
C TYR A 399 8.28 19.92 0.26
N LEU A 400 7.93 19.30 1.39
CA LEU A 400 6.54 18.96 1.68
C LEU A 400 5.66 20.23 1.77
N PRO A 401 4.35 20.13 1.50
CA PRO A 401 3.45 21.27 1.60
C PRO A 401 3.50 21.97 2.97
N GLY A 402 3.72 23.28 2.97
CA GLY A 402 3.84 24.11 4.18
C GLY A 402 5.20 24.03 4.90
N ALA A 403 6.17 23.30 4.36
CA ALA A 403 7.52 23.28 4.93
C ALA A 403 8.22 24.63 4.76
N LYS A 404 9.06 25.00 5.74
CA LYS A 404 9.86 26.22 5.67
C LYS A 404 11.18 25.94 4.96
N TYR A 405 11.53 26.78 4.00
CA TYR A 405 12.79 26.66 3.28
C TYR A 405 13.99 26.85 4.22
N LYS A 406 15.07 26.10 3.99
CA LYS A 406 16.35 26.33 4.69
C LYS A 406 16.90 27.71 4.37
N THR A 407 16.79 28.15 3.13
CA THR A 407 17.15 29.50 2.71
C THR A 407 15.94 30.13 2.05
N CYS A 408 15.44 31.23 2.59
CA CYS A 408 14.34 31.95 1.95
C CYS A 408 14.80 32.46 0.58
N PRO A 409 14.03 32.23 -0.50
CA PRO A 409 14.35 32.76 -1.80
C PRO A 409 14.34 34.29 -1.77
N THR A 410 15.16 34.91 -2.63
CA THR A 410 15.23 36.38 -2.78
C THR A 410 13.95 36.98 -3.36
N SER A 411 13.18 36.17 -4.09
CA SER A 411 11.86 36.49 -4.64
C SER A 411 10.91 35.33 -4.34
N GLY A 412 9.79 35.60 -3.66
CA GLY A 412 8.85 34.59 -3.18
C GLY A 412 8.85 34.47 -1.65
N GLY A 413 7.93 33.67 -1.10
CA GLY A 413 7.83 33.43 0.34
C GLY A 413 8.88 32.43 0.86
N CYS A 414 9.01 32.37 2.18
CA CYS A 414 9.91 31.49 2.93
C CYS A 414 9.38 30.05 3.11
N TYR A 415 8.24 29.70 2.51
CA TYR A 415 7.57 28.41 2.71
C TYR A 415 7.07 27.84 1.39
N ALA A 416 7.02 26.52 1.31
CA ALA A 416 6.30 25.80 0.26
C ALA A 416 4.80 25.97 0.44
N ALA A 417 4.07 26.25 -0.64
CA ALA A 417 2.62 26.41 -0.60
C ALA A 417 1.92 25.15 -0.08
N SER A 418 0.81 25.30 0.64
CA SER A 418 0.04 24.16 1.17
C SER A 418 -0.60 23.31 0.07
N ASP A 419 -0.70 23.82 -1.16
CA ASP A 419 -1.20 23.14 -2.34
C ASP A 419 -0.07 22.66 -3.27
N SER A 420 1.19 22.56 -2.79
CA SER A 420 2.37 22.28 -3.62
C SER A 420 2.24 21.02 -4.49
N PHE A 421 1.45 20.04 -4.08
CA PHE A 421 1.21 18.86 -4.92
C PHE A 421 0.36 19.12 -6.17
N THR A 422 -0.27 20.29 -6.30
CA THR A 422 -0.89 20.74 -7.56
C THR A 422 0.09 21.44 -8.51
N LYS A 423 1.29 21.79 -8.01
CA LYS A 423 2.29 22.55 -8.76
C LYS A 423 3.33 21.61 -9.36
N ASN A 424 4.07 22.09 -10.37
CA ASN A 424 5.10 21.29 -11.05
C ASN A 424 6.54 21.75 -10.75
N TYR A 425 6.75 22.71 -9.83
CA TYR A 425 8.07 23.32 -9.59
C TYR A 425 9.13 22.35 -9.03
N ASP A 426 8.71 21.23 -8.45
CA ASP A 426 9.55 20.19 -7.86
C ASP A 426 9.44 18.84 -8.60
N VAL A 427 8.73 18.81 -9.74
CA VAL A 427 8.57 17.61 -10.56
C VAL A 427 9.75 17.49 -11.51
N LEU A 428 10.38 16.33 -11.51
CA LEU A 428 11.49 15.99 -12.41
C LEU A 428 10.97 15.36 -13.71
N ALA A 429 9.96 14.49 -13.61
CA ALA A 429 9.27 13.88 -14.74
C ALA A 429 7.91 13.34 -14.29
N ALA A 430 6.91 13.36 -15.17
CA ALA A 430 5.72 12.54 -15.01
C ALA A 430 5.94 11.15 -15.63
N ILE A 431 5.36 10.12 -15.03
CA ILE A 431 5.49 8.72 -15.42
C ILE A 431 4.09 8.19 -15.70
N LYS A 432 3.90 7.64 -16.91
CA LYS A 432 2.68 6.93 -17.29
C LYS A 432 3.03 5.49 -17.62
N LEU A 433 2.25 4.55 -17.09
CA LEU A 433 2.48 3.11 -17.22
C LEU A 433 1.15 2.43 -17.50
N ARG A 434 1.10 1.60 -18.55
CA ARG A 434 0.06 0.58 -18.73
C ARG A 434 0.74 -0.74 -19.07
N LEU A 435 0.58 -1.75 -18.23
CA LEU A 435 1.03 -3.11 -18.47
C LEU A 435 -0.14 -4.06 -18.24
N ALA A 436 -0.52 -4.78 -19.28
CA ALA A 436 -1.61 -5.72 -19.26
C ALA A 436 -1.25 -7.01 -19.99
N GLY A 437 -1.79 -8.12 -19.48
CA GLY A 437 -1.53 -9.44 -19.99
C GLY A 437 -1.67 -10.50 -18.91
N GLN A 438 -0.73 -11.45 -18.89
CA GLN A 438 -0.77 -12.60 -17.98
C GLN A 438 0.45 -12.62 -17.08
N ALA A 439 0.28 -12.85 -15.79
CA ALA A 439 1.38 -12.96 -14.85
C ALA A 439 1.36 -14.30 -14.12
N ASN A 440 2.52 -14.89 -13.93
CA ASN A 440 2.75 -15.97 -12.98
C ASN A 440 3.92 -15.59 -12.11
N PHE A 441 3.73 -15.53 -10.80
CA PHE A 441 4.82 -15.20 -9.88
C PHE A 441 4.72 -16.00 -8.58
N SER A 442 5.83 -16.07 -7.87
CA SER A 442 5.94 -16.70 -6.57
C SER A 442 6.63 -15.78 -5.58
N ILE A 443 6.05 -15.68 -4.39
CA ILE A 443 6.71 -15.16 -3.21
C ILE A 443 7.39 -16.35 -2.54
N ILE A 444 8.71 -16.26 -2.39
CA ILE A 444 9.52 -17.27 -1.74
C ILE A 444 9.85 -16.72 -0.34
N PRO A 445 9.30 -17.33 0.72
CA PRO A 445 9.56 -16.92 2.09
C PRO A 445 11.06 -16.87 2.40
N LEU A 446 11.41 -16.18 3.48
CA LEU A 446 12.75 -16.16 4.03
C LEU A 446 13.19 -17.59 4.37
N SER A 447 14.17 -18.10 3.62
CA SER A 447 14.69 -19.47 3.79
C SER A 447 16.17 -19.45 4.17
N LEU A 448 16.44 -19.16 5.43
CA LEU A 448 17.78 -19.22 6.01
C LEU A 448 18.14 -20.66 6.45
N THR A 449 19.40 -21.04 6.21
CA THR A 449 20.04 -22.26 6.70
C THR A 449 21.10 -21.92 7.76
N ALA A 450 21.59 -22.91 8.51
CA ALA A 450 22.65 -22.70 9.51
C ALA A 450 23.90 -22.00 8.94
N SER A 451 24.20 -22.22 7.66
CA SER A 451 25.35 -21.58 6.98
C SER A 451 25.15 -20.09 6.67
N ASP A 452 23.91 -19.60 6.72
CA ASP A 452 23.55 -18.21 6.46
C ASP A 452 23.65 -17.32 7.70
N TYR A 453 23.97 -17.89 8.86
CA TYR A 453 24.19 -17.16 10.11
C TYR A 453 25.68 -16.99 10.43
N ASN A 454 25.99 -15.89 11.10
CA ASN A 454 27.25 -15.71 11.81
C ASN A 454 27.29 -16.61 13.07
N SER A 455 28.46 -16.71 13.70
CA SER A 455 28.63 -17.53 14.92
C SER A 455 27.82 -17.02 16.12
N ASP A 456 27.37 -15.76 16.08
CA ASP A 456 26.52 -15.12 17.08
C ASP A 456 25.02 -15.33 16.82
N GLY A 457 24.65 -16.10 15.78
CA GLY A 457 23.25 -16.38 15.43
C GLY A 457 22.55 -15.26 14.65
N ILE A 458 23.28 -14.22 14.24
CA ILE A 458 22.74 -13.13 13.42
C ILE A 458 22.84 -13.52 11.93
N PRO A 459 21.79 -13.29 11.11
CA PRO A 459 21.89 -13.50 9.66
C PRO A 459 23.06 -12.72 9.07
N LYS A 460 23.86 -13.37 8.21
CA LYS A 460 24.87 -12.67 7.41
C LYS A 460 24.19 -11.62 6.52
N GLU A 461 24.94 -10.58 6.17
CA GLU A 461 24.50 -9.60 5.17
C GLU A 461 24.02 -10.32 3.90
N ASP A 462 22.98 -9.77 3.26
CA ASP A 462 22.33 -10.30 2.06
C ASP A 462 21.50 -11.59 2.21
N LYS A 463 21.44 -12.16 3.43
CA LYS A 463 20.70 -13.41 3.67
C LYS A 463 19.26 -13.19 4.11
N ASN A 464 18.99 -12.14 4.88
CA ASN A 464 17.64 -11.82 5.32
C ASN A 464 16.81 -11.20 4.18
N ALA A 465 16.35 -12.06 3.27
CA ALA A 465 15.75 -11.68 2.00
C ALA A 465 14.36 -12.29 1.79
N LEU A 466 13.42 -11.47 1.32
CA LEU A 466 12.18 -11.93 0.71
C LEU A 466 12.35 -11.95 -0.81
N ASN A 467 12.16 -13.11 -1.43
CA ASN A 467 12.39 -13.27 -2.86
C ASN A 467 11.08 -13.31 -3.64
N PHE A 468 11.07 -12.71 -4.82
CA PHE A 468 9.93 -12.65 -5.72
C PHE A 468 10.40 -12.98 -7.12
N ILE A 469 9.89 -14.08 -7.66
CA ILE A 469 10.22 -14.55 -8.99
C ILE A 469 8.96 -14.61 -9.82
N GLY A 470 9.02 -14.21 -11.09
CA GLY A 470 7.86 -14.29 -11.94
C GLY A 470 8.11 -13.99 -13.39
N LEU A 471 7.02 -14.09 -14.13
CA LEU A 471 6.93 -13.84 -15.55
C LEU A 471 5.65 -13.08 -15.83
N LEU A 472 5.79 -11.94 -16.50
CA LEU A 472 4.71 -11.18 -17.12
C LEU A 472 4.78 -11.38 -18.63
N VAL A 473 3.68 -11.82 -19.24
CA VAL A 473 3.50 -11.92 -20.69
C VAL A 473 2.57 -10.79 -21.10
N LEU A 474 3.09 -9.83 -21.85
CA LEU A 474 2.36 -8.63 -22.27
C LEU A 474 1.44 -8.94 -23.46
N ASP A 475 0.19 -8.52 -23.36
CA ASP A 475 -0.83 -8.74 -24.40
C ASP A 475 -0.77 -7.64 -25.47
N LYS A 476 -0.54 -8.04 -26.72
CA LYS A 476 -0.47 -7.16 -27.90
C LYS A 476 -1.71 -6.32 -28.17
N THR A 477 -2.86 -6.70 -27.60
CA THR A 477 -4.13 -6.00 -27.80
C THR A 477 -4.41 -4.94 -26.73
N GLN A 478 -3.53 -4.80 -25.74
CA GLN A 478 -3.78 -3.99 -24.54
C GLN A 478 -3.00 -2.67 -24.49
N ASN A 479 -2.34 -2.28 -25.58
CA ASN A 479 -1.61 -1.02 -25.73
C ASN A 479 -0.63 -0.76 -24.57
N ASN A 480 0.18 -1.77 -24.23
CA ASN A 480 1.13 -1.65 -23.12
C ASN A 480 2.13 -0.54 -23.42
N SER A 481 2.40 0.30 -22.43
CA SER A 481 3.19 1.51 -22.62
C SER A 481 3.92 1.93 -21.35
N ILE A 482 5.08 2.55 -21.55
CA ILE A 482 5.87 3.19 -20.51
C ILE A 482 6.31 4.53 -21.08
N GLN A 483 5.89 5.64 -20.45
CA GLN A 483 6.19 6.98 -20.92
C GLN A 483 6.70 7.85 -19.78
N LEU A 484 7.71 8.65 -20.09
CA LEU A 484 8.17 9.80 -19.32
C LEU A 484 7.67 11.06 -20.01
N VAL A 485 7.16 11.99 -19.21
CA VAL A 485 6.56 13.23 -19.70
C VAL A 485 7.23 14.40 -19.01
N ASP A 486 7.68 15.37 -19.80
CA ASP A 486 8.19 16.63 -19.30
C ASP A 486 7.07 17.41 -18.59
N PRO A 487 7.28 17.84 -17.33
CA PRO A 487 6.24 18.48 -16.55
C PRO A 487 5.94 19.94 -16.95
N ILE A 488 6.76 20.55 -17.80
CA ILE A 488 6.64 21.95 -18.24
C ILE A 488 5.85 22.03 -19.54
N ASP A 489 6.26 21.28 -20.57
CA ASP A 489 5.68 21.39 -21.91
C ASP A 489 4.87 20.16 -22.36
N GLY A 490 4.87 19.08 -21.57
CA GLY A 490 4.18 17.84 -21.88
C GLY A 490 4.86 16.98 -22.95
N SER A 491 6.07 17.33 -23.38
CA SER A 491 6.87 16.52 -24.29
C SER A 491 7.02 15.11 -23.72
N THR A 492 6.76 14.09 -24.54
CA THR A 492 6.70 12.70 -24.09
C THR A 492 7.76 11.86 -24.78
N MET A 493 8.49 11.07 -24.00
CA MET A 493 9.40 10.02 -24.46
C MET A 493 8.95 8.69 -23.89
N GLY A 494 8.82 7.65 -24.70
CA GLY A 494 8.39 6.35 -24.19
C GLY A 494 8.40 5.23 -25.21
N LEU A 495 8.00 4.07 -24.72
CA LEU A 495 7.76 2.85 -25.49
C LEU A 495 6.27 2.56 -25.47
N ASP A 496 5.67 2.43 -26.65
CA ASP A 496 4.25 2.14 -26.82
C ASP A 496 4.04 0.79 -27.51
N ASN A 497 2.88 0.18 -27.27
CA ASN A 497 2.50 -1.15 -27.78
C ASN A 497 3.54 -2.23 -27.48
N ILE A 498 4.06 -2.20 -26.26
CA ILE A 498 5.04 -3.16 -25.79
C ILE A 498 4.42 -4.56 -25.77
N VAL A 499 5.12 -5.54 -26.34
CA VAL A 499 4.72 -6.95 -26.34
C VAL A 499 5.84 -7.81 -25.75
N GLY A 500 5.66 -9.13 -25.74
CA GLY A 500 6.68 -10.05 -25.31
C GLY A 500 6.63 -10.39 -23.82
N THR A 501 7.78 -10.75 -23.25
CA THR A 501 7.87 -11.27 -21.89
C THR A 501 8.82 -10.48 -21.01
N VAL A 502 8.38 -10.17 -19.79
CA VAL A 502 9.18 -9.63 -18.72
C VAL A 502 9.33 -10.70 -17.64
N ALA A 503 10.49 -11.34 -17.57
CA ALA A 503 10.82 -12.20 -16.44
C ALA A 503 11.54 -11.40 -15.36
N PHE A 504 11.29 -11.73 -14.11
CA PHE A 504 11.94 -11.10 -12.98
C PHE A 504 12.32 -12.09 -11.89
N ASP A 505 13.49 -11.87 -11.28
CA ASP A 505 13.99 -12.59 -10.10
C ASP A 505 14.57 -11.55 -9.15
N ASN A 506 13.74 -11.12 -8.23
CA ASN A 506 13.99 -9.97 -7.37
C ASN A 506 14.09 -10.39 -5.92
N LYS A 507 14.92 -9.68 -5.15
CA LYS A 507 15.04 -9.86 -3.70
C LYS A 507 15.01 -8.51 -3.00
N ILE A 508 14.27 -8.45 -1.91
CA ILE A 508 14.35 -7.35 -0.96
C ILE A 508 15.09 -7.89 0.26
N VAL A 509 16.28 -7.34 0.50
CA VAL A 509 17.15 -7.69 1.62
C VAL A 509 17.04 -6.61 2.67
N VAL A 510 16.81 -6.99 3.92
CA VAL A 510 16.93 -6.06 5.06
C VAL A 510 18.09 -6.51 5.92
N ASN A 511 19.09 -5.64 6.05
CA ASN A 511 20.28 -5.84 6.87
C ASN A 511 20.22 -4.97 8.14
N SER A 512 21.31 -4.96 8.92
CA SER A 512 21.40 -4.23 10.18
C SER A 512 21.28 -2.70 10.04
N ASN A 513 21.65 -2.14 8.90
CA ASN A 513 21.69 -0.69 8.67
C ASN A 513 21.35 -0.26 7.23
N ASN A 514 20.97 -1.20 6.36
CA ASN A 514 20.68 -0.93 4.96
C ASN A 514 19.58 -1.85 4.42
N VAL A 515 18.98 -1.45 3.30
CA VAL A 515 18.04 -2.26 2.53
C VAL A 515 18.60 -2.44 1.14
N GLY A 516 18.75 -3.69 0.70
CA GLY A 516 19.20 -4.05 -0.63
C GLY A 516 18.02 -4.40 -1.53
N PHE A 517 17.94 -3.76 -2.70
CA PHE A 517 17.01 -4.15 -3.77
C PHE A 517 17.81 -4.83 -4.88
N ASN A 518 17.78 -6.16 -4.88
CA ASN A 518 18.47 -6.95 -5.90
C ASN A 518 17.46 -7.25 -6.98
N LEU A 519 17.47 -6.42 -8.03
CA LEU A 519 16.50 -6.49 -9.12
C LEU A 519 17.11 -7.16 -10.35
N GLY A 520 16.46 -8.20 -10.86
CA GLY A 520 16.82 -8.87 -12.10
C GLY A 520 15.64 -8.83 -13.06
N PHE A 521 15.81 -8.23 -14.24
CA PHE A 521 14.81 -8.20 -15.29
C PHE A 521 15.38 -8.79 -16.58
N ASN A 522 14.66 -9.73 -17.18
CA ASN A 522 14.90 -10.19 -18.53
C ASN A 522 13.71 -9.77 -19.39
N PHE A 523 13.97 -8.81 -20.27
CA PHE A 523 12.97 -8.24 -21.15
C PHE A 523 13.21 -8.75 -22.58
N ASN A 524 12.27 -9.53 -23.08
CA ASN A 524 12.26 -10.04 -24.45
C ASN A 524 11.00 -9.50 -25.15
N PRO A 525 11.05 -8.23 -25.63
CA PRO A 525 9.92 -7.55 -26.24
C PRO A 525 9.45 -8.20 -27.55
#